data_AF-A0A7V5G4K7-F1
#
_entry.id   AF-A0A7V5G4K7-F1
#
_cell.length_a   1.000
_cell.length_b   1.000
_cell.length_c   1.000
_cell.angle_alpha   90.00
_cell.angle_beta   90.00
_cell.angle_gamma   90.00
#
_symmetry.space_group_name_H-M   'P 1'
#
loop_
_entity.id
_entity.type
_entity.pdbx_description
1 polymer ?
#
loop_
_entity_poly.entity_id
_entity_poly.type
_entity_poly.pdbx_seq_one_letter_code
_entity_poly.pdbx_strand_id
1 'polypeptide(L)'
;MSGYLTLFSGEYDLKSPTKWLQYLDYIEQKENNNVISVKEAKKLLQHLLNSDIEIDISPDKVTFTEKGSEVSFEQLSAGYKGVITIICDMISRLSEKQQVEKIADFRGVVLIDEIELHLHPKWQYGFMNKLRETFPLIQFIVTTHSPSVLLGASMEAVYYQIFKEEGVVKISEQKDVTNDFLNDIQSNIFGFDVNLERIDNPTKDDNKRQKRAKENLLNLIKTIKEEK
;
A
#
# COMPACT_ATOMS: atom_id res chain seq x y z
N MET A 1 -3.85 -4.44 27.47
CA MET A 1 -4.43 -5.53 26.65
C MET A 1 -5.71 -5.08 25.93
N SER A 2 -5.73 -3.93 25.22
CA SER A 2 -6.96 -3.34 24.64
C SER A 2 -6.94 -3.11 23.12
N GLY A 3 -5.91 -3.56 22.39
CA GLY A 3 -5.76 -3.19 20.97
C GLY A 3 -6.83 -3.75 20.03
N TYR A 4 -7.45 -4.88 20.37
CA TYR A 4 -8.50 -5.49 19.55
C TYR A 4 -9.89 -4.90 19.80
N LEU A 5 -10.11 -4.23 20.93
CA LEU A 5 -11.40 -3.59 21.26
C LEU A 5 -11.69 -2.41 20.32
N THR A 6 -10.65 -1.80 19.75
CA THR A 6 -10.79 -0.67 18.82
C THR A 6 -11.05 -1.12 17.39
N LEU A 7 -10.91 -2.42 17.06
CA LEU A 7 -10.91 -2.91 15.67
C LEU A 7 -12.24 -2.70 14.94
N PHE A 8 -13.35 -2.65 15.67
CA PHE A 8 -14.70 -2.47 15.11
C PHE A 8 -15.41 -1.22 15.67
N SER A 9 -14.69 -0.39 16.42
CA SER A 9 -15.24 0.79 17.05
C SER A 9 -14.79 2.02 16.27
N GLY A 10 -15.67 2.50 15.38
CA GLY A 10 -15.42 3.69 14.55
C GLY A 10 -15.19 4.99 15.33
N GLU A 11 -15.33 4.96 16.66
CA GLU A 11 -15.00 6.05 17.58
C GLU A 11 -13.49 6.16 17.88
N TYR A 12 -12.69 5.14 17.55
CA TYR A 12 -11.25 5.17 17.78
C TYR A 12 -10.52 5.67 16.54
N ASP A 13 -10.24 6.97 16.54
CA ASP A 13 -9.42 7.59 15.51
C ASP A 13 -7.96 7.09 15.54
N LEU A 14 -7.35 7.09 14.36
CA LEU A 14 -5.90 6.95 14.22
C LEU A 14 -5.23 8.15 14.90
N LYS A 15 -4.08 7.90 15.54
CA LYS A 15 -3.32 8.96 16.19
C LYS A 15 -2.84 9.98 15.16
N SER A 16 -2.97 11.26 15.54
CA SER A 16 -2.52 12.38 14.72
C SER A 16 -1.00 12.32 14.48
N PRO A 17 -0.54 12.27 13.21
CA PRO A 17 0.88 12.22 12.90
C PRO A 17 1.64 13.45 13.34
N THR A 18 1.04 14.63 13.20
CA THR A 18 1.67 15.90 13.60
C THR A 18 1.91 15.94 15.10
N LYS A 19 0.92 15.55 15.91
CA LYS A 19 1.07 15.44 17.37
C LYS A 19 2.13 14.42 17.76
N TRP A 20 2.20 13.28 17.08
CA TRP A 20 3.20 12.26 17.36
C TRP A 20 4.63 12.75 17.04
N LEU A 21 4.83 13.41 15.91
CA LEU A 21 6.12 13.99 15.54
C LEU A 21 6.56 15.08 16.52
N GLN A 22 5.65 15.95 16.95
CA GLN A 22 5.92 16.97 17.98
C GLN A 22 6.25 16.33 19.33
N TYR A 23 5.54 15.26 19.70
CA TYR A 23 5.83 14.51 20.93
C TYR A 23 7.22 13.88 20.91
N LEU A 24 7.62 13.27 19.79
CA LEU A 24 8.96 12.72 19.62
C LEU A 24 10.05 13.80 19.80
N ASP A 25 9.88 14.94 19.13
CA ASP A 25 10.81 16.07 19.21
C ASP A 25 10.92 16.62 20.64
N TYR A 26 9.79 16.75 21.33
CA TYR A 26 9.76 17.18 22.72
C TYR A 26 10.51 16.23 23.68
N ILE A 27 10.37 14.92 23.49
CA ILE A 27 11.06 13.93 24.34
C ILE A 27 12.57 13.93 24.05
N GLU A 28 12.96 14.03 22.78
CA GLU A 28 14.36 14.04 22.38
C GLU A 28 15.10 15.26 22.94
N GLN A 29 14.45 16.43 22.95
CA GLN A 29 14.98 17.65 23.58
C GLN A 29 15.16 17.52 25.11
N LYS A 30 14.45 16.59 25.75
CA LYS A 30 14.55 16.32 27.19
C LYS A 30 15.59 15.26 27.54
N GLU A 31 16.44 14.86 26.59
CA GLU A 31 17.44 13.79 26.72
C GLU A 31 16.86 12.44 27.19
N ASN A 32 15.57 12.22 26.92
CA ASN A 32 14.92 10.95 27.21
C ASN A 32 15.10 9.99 26.04
N ASN A 33 15.25 8.71 26.37
CA ASN A 33 15.50 7.69 25.36
C ASN A 33 14.22 7.41 24.56
N ASN A 34 14.22 7.77 23.27
CA ASN A 34 13.17 7.41 22.33
C ASN A 34 13.51 6.08 21.64
N VAL A 35 12.48 5.29 21.30
CA VAL A 35 12.65 4.10 20.43
C VAL A 35 13.17 4.49 19.03
N ILE A 36 12.87 5.72 18.61
CA ILE A 36 13.25 6.27 17.32
C ILE A 36 13.57 7.76 17.49
N SER A 37 14.73 8.21 16.99
CA SER A 37 15.03 9.65 16.95
C SER A 37 14.14 10.36 15.92
N VAL A 38 13.94 11.67 16.07
CA VAL A 38 13.24 12.50 15.08
C VAL A 38 13.90 12.35 13.70
N LYS A 39 15.23 12.31 13.66
CA LYS A 39 15.97 12.12 12.40
C LYS A 39 15.66 10.78 11.73
N GLU A 40 15.59 9.70 12.50
CA GLU A 40 15.22 8.38 11.99
C GLU A 40 13.75 8.31 11.58
N ALA A 41 12.84 8.95 12.33
CA ALA A 41 11.43 9.06 11.95
C ALA A 41 11.27 9.73 10.59
N LYS A 42 11.95 10.86 10.36
CA LYS A 42 11.91 11.57 9.07
C LYS A 42 12.42 10.68 7.93
N LYS A 43 13.57 10.03 8.12
CA LYS A 43 14.14 9.10 7.13
C LYS A 43 13.24 7.90 6.85
N LEU A 44 12.60 7.35 7.87
CA LEU A 44 11.68 6.24 7.72
C LEU A 44 10.47 6.64 6.87
N LEU A 45 9.85 7.79 7.18
CA LEU A 45 8.71 8.29 6.42
C LEU A 45 9.09 8.55 4.95
N GLN A 46 10.24 9.18 4.69
CA GLN A 46 10.78 9.38 3.34
C GLN A 46 10.97 8.04 2.60
N HIS A 47 11.59 7.07 3.27
CA HIS A 47 11.81 5.74 2.72
C HIS A 47 10.49 5.05 2.36
N LEU A 48 9.51 5.05 3.27
CA LEU A 48 8.22 4.40 3.05
C LEU A 48 7.41 5.07 1.94
N LEU A 49 7.40 6.41 1.91
CA LEU A 49 6.74 7.21 0.88
C LEU A 49 7.44 7.16 -0.48
N ASN A 50 8.67 6.64 -0.57
CA ASN A 50 9.46 6.71 -1.81
C ASN A 50 9.53 8.14 -2.38
N SER A 51 9.74 9.11 -1.49
CA SER A 51 9.63 10.53 -1.80
C SER A 51 10.69 11.32 -1.05
N ASP A 52 11.19 12.37 -1.68
CA ASP A 52 12.12 13.34 -1.11
C ASP A 52 11.39 14.41 -0.29
N ILE A 53 10.23 14.07 0.28
CA ILE A 53 9.47 14.98 1.14
C ILE A 53 10.31 15.36 2.36
N GLU A 54 10.53 16.65 2.54
CA GLU A 54 11.20 17.15 3.74
C GLU A 54 10.15 17.38 4.82
N ILE A 55 10.48 17.07 6.07
CA ILE A 55 9.59 17.21 7.21
C ILE A 55 10.28 18.16 8.19
N ASP A 56 9.66 19.30 8.46
CA ASP A 56 10.09 20.23 9.49
C ASP A 56 9.15 20.16 10.70
N ILE A 57 9.73 20.15 11.89
CA ILE A 57 9.00 19.95 13.14
C ILE A 57 9.37 21.10 14.06
N SER A 58 8.35 21.77 14.56
CA SER A 58 8.46 22.81 15.57
C SER A 58 7.43 22.55 16.67
N PRO A 59 7.57 23.18 17.86
CA PRO A 59 6.64 22.98 18.97
C PRO A 59 5.17 23.23 18.60
N ASP A 60 4.93 24.18 17.69
CA ASP A 60 3.57 24.62 17.34
C ASP A 60 3.07 24.08 15.99
N LYS A 61 3.98 23.71 15.06
CA LYS A 61 3.61 23.21 13.73
C LYS A 61 4.53 22.11 13.21
N VAL A 62 3.97 21.24 12.38
CA VAL A 62 4.71 20.32 11.51
C VAL A 62 4.42 20.70 10.07
N THR A 63 5.47 21.00 9.29
CA THR A 63 5.34 21.33 7.87
C THR A 63 6.07 20.31 7.01
N PHE A 64 5.64 20.24 5.76
CA PHE A 64 6.17 19.32 4.76
C PHE A 64 6.59 20.12 3.54
N THR A 65 7.73 19.80 2.94
CA THR A 65 8.14 20.40 1.66
C THR A 65 7.99 19.37 0.55
N GLU A 66 7.02 19.59 -0.34
CA GLU A 66 6.81 18.78 -1.53
C GLU A 66 7.19 19.60 -2.77
N LYS A 67 8.16 19.11 -3.56
CA LYS A 67 8.61 19.75 -4.81
C LYS A 67 8.96 21.24 -4.64
N GLY A 68 9.55 21.59 -3.50
CA GLY A 68 9.97 22.95 -3.16
C GLY A 68 8.86 23.86 -2.62
N SER A 69 7.64 23.35 -2.40
CA SER A 69 6.54 24.08 -1.77
C SER A 69 6.28 23.57 -0.36
N GLU A 70 6.27 24.48 0.63
CA GLU A 70 5.88 24.16 2.01
C GLU A 70 4.36 24.01 2.10
N VAL A 71 3.89 22.92 2.70
CA VAL A 71 2.49 22.57 2.89
C VAL A 71 2.24 22.05 4.31
N SER A 72 1.01 22.21 4.81
CA SER A 72 0.56 21.57 6.05
C SER A 72 0.23 20.08 5.83
N PHE A 73 0.07 19.34 6.92
CA PHE A 73 -0.37 17.94 6.84
C PHE A 73 -1.68 17.78 6.09
N GLU A 74 -2.65 18.68 6.29
CA GLU A 74 -3.98 18.63 5.68
C GLU A 74 -3.92 18.82 4.17
N GLN A 75 -2.95 19.63 3.70
CA GLN A 75 -2.71 19.96 2.30
C GLN A 75 -1.98 18.85 1.54
N LEU A 76 -1.41 17.85 2.22
CA LEU A 76 -0.81 16.69 1.57
C LEU A 76 -1.86 15.89 0.79
N SER A 77 -1.41 15.23 -0.28
CA SER A 77 -2.25 14.29 -1.02
C SER A 77 -2.71 13.14 -0.12
N ALA A 78 -3.86 12.56 -0.43
CA ALA A 78 -4.47 11.50 0.38
C ALA A 78 -3.53 10.30 0.61
N GLY A 79 -2.71 9.94 -0.38
CA GLY A 79 -1.75 8.85 -0.24
C GLY A 79 -0.61 9.12 0.72
N TYR A 80 -0.09 10.35 0.76
CA TYR A 80 0.90 10.74 1.78
C TYR A 80 0.27 10.70 3.16
N LYS A 81 -0.92 11.28 3.32
CA LYS A 81 -1.64 11.28 4.60
C LYS A 81 -1.90 9.86 5.08
N GLY A 82 -2.36 8.96 4.21
CA GLY A 82 -2.63 7.57 4.55
C GLY A 82 -1.39 6.85 5.09
N VAL A 83 -0.29 6.86 4.33
CA VAL A 83 0.98 6.22 4.74
C VAL A 83 1.50 6.80 6.06
N ILE A 84 1.62 8.13 6.13
CA ILE A 84 2.14 8.80 7.33
C ILE A 84 1.26 8.45 8.54
N THR A 85 -0.06 8.43 8.38
CA THR A 85 -0.99 8.12 9.47
C THR A 85 -0.83 6.70 9.97
N ILE A 86 -0.83 5.70 9.08
CA ILE A 86 -0.69 4.29 9.46
C ILE A 86 0.64 4.06 10.21
N ILE A 87 1.74 4.61 9.69
CA ILE A 87 3.07 4.39 10.27
C ILE A 87 3.23 5.08 11.63
N CYS A 88 2.82 6.35 11.73
CA CYS A 88 2.89 7.09 12.99
C CYS A 88 1.98 6.47 14.07
N ASP A 89 0.76 6.08 13.70
CA ASP A 89 -0.16 5.40 14.62
C ASP A 89 0.42 4.07 15.11
N MET A 90 0.93 3.25 14.19
CA MET A 90 1.50 1.95 14.49
C MET A 90 2.71 2.06 15.43
N ILE A 91 3.70 2.89 15.10
CA ILE A 91 4.89 3.09 15.94
C ILE A 91 4.46 3.65 17.30
N SER A 92 3.57 4.65 17.33
CA SER A 92 3.11 5.24 18.60
C SER A 92 2.45 4.21 19.52
N ARG A 93 1.55 3.36 18.99
CA ARG A 93 0.86 2.33 19.78
C ARG A 93 1.77 1.19 20.21
N LEU A 94 2.75 0.84 19.38
CA LEU A 94 3.75 -0.17 19.72
C LEU A 94 4.66 0.34 20.85
N SER A 95 5.18 1.57 20.73
CA SER A 95 6.02 2.21 21.75
C SER A 95 5.33 2.35 23.12
N GLU A 96 4.01 2.56 23.15
CA GLU A 96 3.25 2.62 24.41
C GLU A 96 3.16 1.26 25.13
N LYS A 97 3.29 0.16 24.39
CA LYS A 97 3.08 -1.20 24.92
C LYS A 97 4.37 -1.99 25.05
N GLN A 98 5.42 -1.60 24.32
CA GLN A 98 6.68 -2.32 24.23
C GLN A 98 7.83 -1.35 24.42
N GLN A 99 8.66 -1.64 25.41
CA GLN A 99 9.95 -0.98 25.58
C GLN A 99 10.97 -1.74 24.75
N VAL A 100 11.33 -1.20 23.60
CA VAL A 100 12.35 -1.74 22.69
C VAL A 100 13.38 -0.67 22.37
N GLU A 101 14.59 -1.06 22.01
CA GLU A 101 15.64 -0.10 21.66
C GLU A 101 15.52 0.37 20.21
N LYS A 102 14.97 -0.47 19.32
CA LYS A 102 14.86 -0.19 17.88
C LYS A 102 13.50 -0.59 17.36
N ILE A 103 13.07 0.08 16.29
CA ILE A 103 11.84 -0.24 15.55
C ILE A 103 11.80 -1.71 15.12
N ALA A 104 12.94 -2.24 14.67
CA ALA A 104 13.03 -3.61 14.16
C ALA A 104 12.73 -4.68 15.22
N ASP A 105 12.81 -4.32 16.50
CA ASP A 105 12.57 -5.22 17.63
C ASP A 105 11.11 -5.27 18.06
N PHE A 106 10.23 -4.43 17.49
CA PHE A 106 8.79 -4.49 17.77
C PHE A 106 8.21 -5.82 17.32
N ARG A 107 7.39 -6.41 18.19
CA ARG A 107 6.73 -7.70 17.96
C ARG A 107 5.22 -7.55 18.00
N GLY A 108 4.51 -8.29 17.18
CA GLY A 108 3.06 -8.35 17.27
C GLY A 108 2.38 -8.78 16.00
N VAL A 109 1.05 -8.75 16.04
CA VAL A 109 0.19 -8.97 14.89
C VAL A 109 -0.48 -7.64 14.56
N VAL A 110 -0.37 -7.20 13.32
CA VAL A 110 -1.00 -5.98 12.81
C VAL A 110 -2.01 -6.37 11.74
N LEU A 111 -3.27 -5.97 11.96
CA LEU A 111 -4.37 -6.13 11.01
C LEU A 111 -4.57 -4.80 10.28
N ILE A 112 -4.53 -4.80 8.95
CA ILE A 112 -4.80 -3.59 8.16
C ILE A 112 -5.84 -3.92 7.11
N ASP A 113 -6.98 -3.23 7.17
CA ASP A 113 -8.00 -3.32 6.14
C ASP A 113 -7.66 -2.37 4.99
N GLU A 114 -7.87 -2.81 3.75
CA GLU A 114 -7.60 -2.07 2.52
C GLU A 114 -6.25 -1.35 2.55
N ILE A 115 -5.16 -2.11 2.67
CA ILE A 115 -3.80 -1.56 2.81
C ILE A 115 -3.40 -0.58 1.70
N GLU A 116 -4.00 -0.73 0.52
CA GLU A 116 -3.82 0.15 -0.64
C GLU A 116 -4.62 1.45 -0.60
N LEU A 117 -5.54 1.61 0.35
CA LEU A 117 -6.50 2.71 0.33
C LEU A 117 -5.75 4.04 0.30
N HIS A 118 -6.02 4.82 -0.75
CA HIS A 118 -5.34 6.07 -1.10
C HIS A 118 -3.83 5.97 -1.43
N LEU A 119 -3.19 4.80 -1.35
CA LEU A 119 -1.80 4.63 -1.80
C LEU A 119 -1.67 4.92 -3.29
N HIS A 120 -0.62 5.66 -3.64
CA HIS A 120 -0.26 5.85 -5.04
C HIS A 120 0.02 4.47 -5.68
N PRO A 121 -0.49 4.17 -6.90
CA PRO A 121 -0.34 2.85 -7.52
C PRO A 121 1.10 2.33 -7.58
N LYS A 122 2.06 3.22 -7.88
CA LYS A 122 3.49 2.92 -7.87
C LYS A 122 4.01 2.39 -6.51
N TRP A 123 3.39 2.80 -5.41
CA TRP A 123 3.81 2.40 -4.06
C TRP A 123 3.18 1.09 -3.62
N GLN A 124 1.97 0.78 -4.09
CA GLN A 124 1.23 -0.45 -3.72
C GLN A 124 2.09 -1.72 -3.88
N TYR A 125 2.87 -1.81 -4.96
CA TYR A 125 3.78 -2.94 -5.21
C TYR A 125 4.93 -3.05 -4.19
N GLY A 126 5.54 -1.93 -3.77
CA GLY A 126 6.70 -1.97 -2.87
C GLY A 126 6.35 -1.91 -1.39
N PHE A 127 5.14 -1.50 -1.05
CA PHE A 127 4.80 -1.05 0.30
C PHE A 127 4.89 -2.18 1.34
N MET A 128 4.34 -3.36 1.03
CA MET A 128 4.39 -4.51 1.92
C MET A 128 5.82 -4.99 2.19
N ASN A 129 6.68 -5.00 1.17
CA ASN A 129 8.08 -5.35 1.36
C ASN A 129 8.79 -4.38 2.30
N LYS A 130 8.58 -3.07 2.13
CA LYS A 130 9.15 -2.06 3.03
C LYS A 130 8.64 -2.18 4.47
N LEU A 131 7.35 -2.50 4.66
CA LEU A 131 6.80 -2.75 5.99
C LEU A 131 7.49 -3.94 6.65
N ARG A 132 7.68 -5.06 5.93
CA ARG A 132 8.36 -6.25 6.45
C ARG A 132 9.84 -5.98 6.76
N GLU A 133 10.53 -5.22 5.92
CA GLU A 133 11.93 -4.83 6.17
C GLU A 133 12.05 -3.92 7.39
N THR A 134 11.11 -2.99 7.57
CA THR A 134 11.10 -2.05 8.70
C THR A 134 10.73 -2.75 10.02
N PHE A 135 9.77 -3.67 9.98
CA PHE A 135 9.20 -4.35 11.15
C PHE A 135 9.30 -5.89 11.00
N PRO A 136 10.51 -6.47 11.02
CA PRO A 136 10.74 -7.87 10.67
C PRO A 136 10.12 -8.87 11.66
N LEU A 137 9.81 -8.45 12.89
CA LEU A 137 9.19 -9.31 13.91
C LEU A 137 7.68 -9.06 14.07
N ILE A 138 7.08 -8.28 13.16
CA ILE A 138 5.62 -8.08 13.08
C ILE A 138 5.03 -8.99 12.01
N GLN A 139 3.97 -9.71 12.37
CA GLN A 139 3.12 -10.42 11.42
C GLN A 139 2.03 -9.46 10.91
N PHE A 140 2.04 -9.19 9.61
CA PHE A 140 1.00 -8.41 8.95
C PHE A 140 -0.07 -9.33 8.39
N ILE A 141 -1.33 -9.05 8.70
CA ILE A 141 -2.50 -9.63 8.05
C ILE A 141 -3.25 -8.46 7.41
N VAL A 142 -3.29 -8.44 6.10
CA VAL A 142 -3.83 -7.32 5.34
C VAL A 142 -4.93 -7.79 4.40
N THR A 143 -5.93 -6.95 4.20
CA THR A 143 -6.89 -7.12 3.10
C THR A 143 -6.53 -6.16 1.97
N THR A 144 -6.85 -6.55 0.73
CA THR A 144 -6.61 -5.72 -0.43
C THR A 144 -7.54 -6.08 -1.58
N HIS A 145 -8.01 -5.07 -2.30
CA HIS A 145 -8.64 -5.15 -3.60
C HIS A 145 -7.64 -4.89 -4.75
N SER A 146 -6.37 -4.61 -4.43
CA SER A 146 -5.35 -4.29 -5.43
C SER A 146 -4.49 -5.51 -5.79
N PRO A 147 -4.53 -5.95 -7.07
CA PRO A 147 -3.59 -6.93 -7.59
C PRO A 147 -2.12 -6.50 -7.43
N SER A 148 -1.85 -5.19 -7.45
CA SER A 148 -0.49 -4.64 -7.32
C SER A 148 0.10 -4.89 -5.93
N VAL A 149 -0.72 -4.82 -4.87
CA VAL A 149 -0.30 -5.17 -3.51
C VAL A 149 -0.02 -6.67 -3.42
N LEU A 150 -0.88 -7.50 -4.00
CA LEU A 150 -0.73 -8.96 -3.98
C LEU A 150 0.61 -9.40 -4.57
N LEU A 151 0.94 -8.87 -5.76
CA LEU A 151 2.22 -9.08 -6.45
C LEU A 151 3.43 -8.64 -5.62
N GLY A 152 3.25 -7.59 -4.83
CA GLY A 152 4.30 -6.96 -4.03
C GLY A 152 4.51 -7.54 -2.63
N ALA A 153 3.59 -8.39 -2.15
CA ALA A 153 3.51 -8.75 -0.74
C ALA A 153 4.70 -9.61 -0.26
N SER A 154 4.95 -10.75 -0.90
CA SER A 154 6.14 -11.62 -0.77
C SER A 154 5.84 -12.92 -1.51
N MET A 155 6.87 -13.64 -1.99
CA MET A 155 6.68 -15.04 -2.40
C MET A 155 6.34 -15.97 -1.22
N GLU A 156 6.67 -15.56 0.01
CA GLU A 156 6.37 -16.30 1.24
C GLU A 156 5.00 -15.93 1.84
N ALA A 157 4.28 -14.99 1.23
CA ALA A 157 2.98 -14.57 1.73
C ALA A 157 1.93 -15.68 1.50
N VAL A 158 0.98 -15.76 2.42
CA VAL A 158 -0.16 -16.68 2.32
C VAL A 158 -1.37 -15.88 1.88
N TYR A 159 -2.02 -16.34 0.82
CA TYR A 159 -3.13 -15.62 0.19
C TYR A 159 -4.44 -16.37 0.37
N TYR A 160 -5.48 -15.64 0.74
CA TYR A 160 -6.84 -16.14 0.85
C TYR A 160 -7.79 -15.19 0.15
N GLN A 161 -8.77 -15.74 -0.54
CA GLN A 161 -9.86 -14.97 -1.14
C GLN A 161 -11.05 -15.01 -0.19
N ILE A 162 -11.56 -13.84 0.18
CA ILE A 162 -12.79 -13.69 0.95
C ILE A 162 -13.91 -13.36 -0.04
N PHE A 163 -14.99 -14.13 -0.01
CA PHE A 163 -16.13 -13.95 -0.90
C PHE A 163 -17.45 -14.25 -0.19
N LYS A 164 -18.56 -13.84 -0.79
CA LYS A 164 -19.90 -14.03 -0.24
C LYS A 164 -20.71 -14.94 -1.16
N GLU A 165 -21.26 -16.01 -0.59
CA GLU A 165 -22.08 -16.99 -1.29
C GLU A 165 -23.36 -17.21 -0.49
N GLU A 166 -24.52 -17.05 -1.11
CA GLU A 166 -25.84 -17.20 -0.46
C GLU A 166 -26.01 -16.36 0.83
N GLY A 167 -25.42 -15.16 0.87
CA GLY A 167 -25.50 -14.31 2.05
C GLY A 167 -24.43 -14.57 3.12
N VAL A 168 -23.67 -15.66 2.99
CA VAL A 168 -22.65 -16.10 3.97
C VAL A 168 -21.25 -15.74 3.48
N VAL A 169 -20.42 -15.18 4.36
CA VAL A 169 -19.00 -14.92 4.08
C VAL A 169 -18.22 -16.22 4.18
N LYS A 170 -17.50 -16.57 3.12
CA LYS A 170 -16.63 -17.75 3.01
C LYS A 170 -15.20 -17.31 2.71
N ILE A 171 -14.26 -18.17 3.06
CA ILE A 171 -12.83 -18.00 2.79
C ILE A 171 -12.40 -19.17 1.91
N SER A 172 -11.62 -18.90 0.86
CA SER A 172 -11.07 -19.95 0.00
C SER A 172 -10.04 -20.81 0.74
N GLU A 173 -9.68 -21.94 0.14
CA GLU A 173 -8.38 -22.54 0.45
C GLU A 173 -7.24 -21.57 0.11
N GLN A 174 -6.03 -21.84 0.63
CA GLN A 174 -4.86 -21.03 0.33
C GLN A 174 -4.64 -20.96 -1.19
N LYS A 175 -4.52 -19.74 -1.70
CA LYS A 175 -4.21 -19.47 -3.10
C LYS A 175 -2.70 -19.44 -3.28
N ASP A 176 -2.23 -20.12 -4.32
CA ASP A 176 -0.87 -19.95 -4.81
C ASP A 176 -0.87 -18.78 -5.81
N VAL A 177 0.09 -17.87 -5.64
CA VAL A 177 0.27 -16.66 -6.47
C VAL A 177 1.68 -16.64 -7.06
N THR A 178 2.43 -17.75 -6.94
CA THR A 178 3.80 -17.82 -7.43
C THR A 178 3.85 -17.78 -8.97
N ASN A 179 4.53 -16.76 -9.50
CA ASN A 179 4.76 -16.52 -10.93
C ASN A 179 3.55 -16.07 -11.76
N ASP A 180 2.43 -15.71 -11.14
CA ASP A 180 1.30 -15.15 -11.87
C ASP A 180 1.61 -13.75 -12.41
N PHE A 181 1.26 -13.48 -13.67
CA PHE A 181 1.26 -12.13 -14.19
C PHE A 181 0.10 -11.34 -13.57
N LEU A 182 0.16 -10.00 -13.65
CA LEU A 182 -0.90 -9.12 -13.15
C LEU A 182 -2.30 -9.51 -13.66
N ASN A 183 -2.41 -9.90 -14.93
CA ASN A 183 -3.68 -10.33 -15.52
C ASN A 183 -4.16 -11.67 -14.97
N ASP A 184 -3.25 -12.60 -14.68
CA ASP A 184 -3.59 -13.91 -14.11
C ASP A 184 -4.12 -13.73 -12.70
N ILE A 185 -3.53 -12.83 -11.90
CA ILE A 185 -4.05 -12.48 -10.57
C ILE A 185 -5.44 -11.85 -10.67
N GLN A 186 -5.61 -10.88 -11.58
CA GLN A 186 -6.92 -10.24 -11.78
C GLN A 186 -8.00 -11.28 -12.11
N SER A 187 -7.70 -12.20 -13.01
CA SER A 187 -8.65 -13.24 -13.42
C SER A 187 -8.85 -14.32 -12.35
N ASN A 188 -7.78 -14.96 -11.89
CA ASN A 188 -7.81 -16.15 -11.02
C ASN A 188 -8.13 -15.84 -9.55
N ILE A 189 -7.72 -14.67 -9.06
CA ILE A 189 -7.86 -14.27 -7.65
C ILE A 189 -9.01 -13.28 -7.47
N PHE A 190 -9.13 -12.28 -8.34
CA PHE A 190 -10.17 -11.27 -8.22
C PHE A 190 -11.43 -11.56 -9.06
N GLY A 191 -11.37 -12.56 -9.95
CA GLY A 191 -12.54 -13.00 -10.72
C GLY A 191 -12.93 -12.04 -11.84
N PHE A 192 -12.03 -11.16 -12.29
CA PHE A 192 -12.28 -10.27 -13.43
C PHE A 192 -11.15 -10.34 -14.45
N ASP A 193 -11.49 -10.64 -15.70
CA ASP A 193 -10.54 -10.62 -16.82
C ASP A 193 -10.79 -9.38 -17.68
N VAL A 194 -9.89 -8.41 -17.56
CA VAL A 194 -9.95 -7.15 -18.30
C VAL A 194 -9.91 -7.33 -19.82
N ASN A 195 -9.32 -8.40 -20.32
CA ASN A 195 -9.29 -8.69 -21.75
C ASN A 195 -10.62 -9.24 -22.23
N LEU A 196 -11.22 -10.18 -21.48
CA LEU A 196 -12.56 -10.70 -21.77
C LEU A 196 -13.60 -9.59 -21.72
N GLU A 197 -13.59 -8.77 -20.67
CA GLU A 197 -14.48 -7.61 -20.53
C GLU A 197 -14.40 -6.66 -21.75
N ARG A 198 -13.19 -6.41 -22.26
CA ARG A 198 -12.99 -5.57 -23.45
C ARG A 198 -13.42 -6.26 -24.75
N ILE A 199 -13.31 -7.58 -24.85
CA ILE A 199 -13.77 -8.35 -26.00
C ILE A 199 -15.30 -8.39 -26.04
N ASP A 200 -15.94 -8.58 -24.89
CA ASP A 200 -17.40 -8.65 -24.76
C ASP A 200 -18.04 -7.28 -24.93
N ASN A 201 -17.34 -6.20 -24.54
CA ASN A 201 -17.80 -4.81 -24.65
C ASN A 201 -16.82 -3.91 -25.43
N PRO A 202 -16.62 -4.15 -26.75
CA PRO A 202 -15.62 -3.43 -27.53
C PRO A 202 -16.06 -1.99 -27.82
N THR A 203 -15.14 -1.03 -27.67
CA THR A 203 -15.42 0.36 -28.01
C THR A 203 -15.46 0.57 -29.54
N LYS A 204 -15.98 1.72 -29.98
CA LYS A 204 -15.93 2.11 -31.41
C LYS A 204 -14.49 2.17 -31.94
N ASP A 205 -13.53 2.57 -31.10
CA ASP A 205 -12.11 2.63 -31.49
C ASP A 205 -11.50 1.23 -31.58
N ASP A 206 -11.84 0.32 -30.67
CA ASP A 206 -11.38 -1.07 -30.71
C ASP A 206 -11.79 -1.76 -32.02
N ASN A 207 -13.06 -1.62 -32.40
CA ASN A 207 -13.57 -2.15 -33.68
C ASN A 207 -12.83 -1.58 -34.89
N LYS A 208 -12.52 -0.27 -34.87
CA LYS A 208 -11.77 0.39 -35.95
C LYS A 208 -10.33 -0.12 -36.02
N ARG A 209 -9.68 -0.33 -34.88
CA ARG A 209 -8.32 -0.90 -34.79
C ARG A 209 -8.30 -2.34 -35.30
N GLN A 210 -9.25 -3.18 -34.89
CA GLN A 210 -9.36 -4.56 -35.35
C GLN A 210 -9.54 -4.63 -36.87
N LYS A 211 -10.41 -3.78 -37.44
CA LYS A 211 -10.61 -3.71 -38.89
C LYS A 211 -9.33 -3.34 -39.63
N ARG A 212 -8.62 -2.30 -39.17
CA ARG A 212 -7.33 -1.87 -39.75
C ARG A 212 -6.26 -2.95 -39.64
N ALA A 213 -6.15 -3.61 -38.48
CA ALA A 213 -5.20 -4.70 -38.28
C ALA A 213 -5.47 -5.86 -39.24
N LYS A 214 -6.75 -6.23 -39.44
CA LYS A 214 -7.16 -7.26 -40.39
C LYS A 214 -6.83 -6.88 -41.84
N GLU A 215 -7.12 -5.64 -42.25
CA GLU A 215 -6.80 -5.12 -43.59
C GLU A 215 -5.28 -5.15 -43.83
N ASN A 216 -4.48 -4.69 -42.86
CA ASN A 216 -3.02 -4.71 -42.96
C ASN A 216 -2.47 -6.14 -43.04
N LEU A 217 -3.00 -7.07 -42.25
CA LEU A 217 -2.57 -8.47 -42.28
C LEU A 217 -2.92 -9.15 -43.62
N LEU A 218 -4.11 -8.88 -44.16
CA LEU A 218 -4.53 -9.36 -45.47
C LEU A 218 -3.62 -8.82 -46.59
N ASN A 219 -3.25 -7.54 -46.51
CA ASN A 219 -2.33 -6.93 -47.47
C ASN A 219 -0.94 -7.56 -47.38
N LEU A 220 -0.41 -7.76 -46.17
CA LEU A 220 0.89 -8.41 -45.95
C LEU A 220 0.93 -9.82 -46.53
N ILE A 221 -0.13 -10.62 -46.30
CA ILE A 221 -0.23 -11.99 -46.83
C ILE A 221 -0.27 -11.98 -48.37
N LYS A 222 -0.93 -11.00 -49.00
CA LYS A 222 -0.95 -10.88 -50.47
C LYS A 222 0.44 -10.56 -51.01
N THR A 223 1.14 -9.60 -50.42
CA THR A 223 2.51 -9.23 -50.82
C THR A 223 3.46 -10.43 -50.73
N ILE A 224 3.42 -11.20 -49.63
CA ILE A 224 4.26 -12.40 -49.47
C ILE A 224 3.94 -13.49 -50.51
N LYS A 225 2.70 -13.58 -51.00
CA LYS A 225 2.30 -14.54 -52.05
C LYS A 225 2.71 -14.11 -53.45
N GLU A 226 2.90 -12.81 -53.69
CA GLU A 226 3.33 -12.25 -54.97
C GLU A 226 4.87 -12.28 -55.13
N GLU A 227 5.62 -12.39 -54.04
CA GLU A 227 7.10 -12.52 -54.02
C GLU A 227 7.61 -13.98 -54.12
N LYS A 228 6.72 -14.97 -54.30
CA LYS A 228 7.06 -16.38 -54.54
C LYS A 228 6.68 -16.81 -55.95
#